data_AF-V4SVE5-F1
#
_entry.id   AF-V4SVE5-F1
#
_cell.length_a   1.000
_cell.length_b   1.000
_cell.length_c   1.000
_cell.angle_alpha   90.00
_cell.angle_beta   90.00
_cell.angle_gamma   90.00
#
_symmetry.space_group_name_H-M   'P 1'
#
loop_
_entity.id
_entity.type
_entity.pdbx_description
1 polymer ?
#
loop_
_entity_poly.entity_id
_entity_poly.type
_entity_poly.pdbx_seq_one_letter_code
_entity_poly.pdbx_strand_id
1 'polypeptide(L)'
;MGAYKYVSELWRKKQSDVMRFLQRVRCWEYRQHPSIVRVTRPTRPDKARRLGYKAKQGYVVYRVRVRRGGRKRPVPKGIVYGKPTNQGVTQLKFQRSKRSVAEERAGRKLGGLKVLNSYWINEDSTYKYFEVILVDAAHNAIRNDPGSTGSVSLSTSTGSFVDSLLLGRSTEVSEERVTCTTRHDLQEGQPGRGTKLSLSGVTVKLLYCLLCVFHIINLV
;
A
#
# COMPACT_ATOMS: atom_id res chain seq x y z
N MET A 1 24.52 -18.29 -12.98
CA MET A 1 23.77 -17.52 -11.95
C MET A 1 24.42 -16.14 -11.81
N GLY A 2 23.69 -15.03 -11.99
CA GLY A 2 24.28 -13.69 -11.88
C GLY A 2 24.34 -13.15 -10.44
N ALA A 3 25.27 -12.23 -10.16
CA ALA A 3 25.46 -11.61 -8.84
C ALA A 3 24.17 -11.06 -8.21
N TYR A 4 23.29 -10.43 -9.02
CA TYR A 4 22.02 -9.88 -8.55
C TYR A 4 21.05 -10.94 -7.99
N LYS A 5 21.16 -12.19 -8.42
CA LYS A 5 20.34 -13.28 -7.90
C LYS A 5 20.70 -13.55 -6.43
N TYR A 6 21.99 -13.65 -6.11
CA TYR A 6 22.46 -13.83 -4.72
C TYR A 6 22.05 -12.66 -3.82
N VAL A 7 22.16 -11.42 -4.31
CA VAL A 7 21.69 -10.23 -3.58
C VAL A 7 20.18 -10.33 -3.31
N SER A 8 19.39 -10.74 -4.30
CA SER A 8 17.95 -10.93 -4.13
C SER A 8 17.62 -12.01 -3.10
N GLU A 9 18.34 -13.14 -3.07
CA GLU A 9 18.15 -14.19 -2.04
C GLU A 9 18.52 -13.69 -0.64
N LEU A 10 19.60 -12.93 -0.51
CA LEU A 10 20.01 -12.32 0.76
C LEU A 10 18.90 -11.40 1.32
N TRP A 11 18.29 -10.58 0.45
CA TRP A 11 17.18 -9.69 0.83
C TRP A 11 15.83 -10.40 1.06
N ARG A 12 15.69 -11.66 0.65
CA ARG A 12 14.54 -12.50 1.04
C ARG A 12 14.69 -12.93 2.50
N LYS A 13 15.90 -13.34 2.91
CA LYS A 13 16.24 -13.76 4.29
C LYS A 13 16.59 -12.58 5.21
N LYS A 14 15.68 -11.61 5.37
CA LYS A 14 15.90 -10.39 6.18
C LYS A 14 16.11 -10.64 7.68
N GLN A 15 15.66 -11.79 8.16
CA GLN A 15 15.75 -12.19 9.56
C GLN A 15 17.11 -12.78 9.96
N SER A 16 17.96 -13.10 8.98
CA SER A 16 19.34 -13.53 9.24
C SER A 16 20.14 -12.45 9.99
N ASP A 17 21.11 -12.87 10.80
CA ASP A 17 21.88 -11.97 11.66
C ASP A 17 22.65 -10.92 10.86
N VAL A 18 23.22 -11.31 9.72
CA VAL A 18 23.88 -10.39 8.78
C VAL A 18 22.92 -9.28 8.33
N MET A 19 21.72 -9.65 7.86
CA MET A 19 20.76 -8.66 7.37
C MET A 19 20.16 -7.81 8.49
N ARG A 20 19.95 -8.37 9.68
CA ARG A 20 19.50 -7.63 10.86
C ARG A 20 20.53 -6.61 11.30
N PHE A 21 21.80 -7.01 11.37
CA PHE A 21 22.92 -6.11 11.69
C PHE A 21 22.99 -4.93 10.72
N LEU A 22 22.99 -5.20 9.41
CA LEU A 22 23.02 -4.16 8.38
C LEU A 22 21.81 -3.22 8.45
N GLN A 23 20.61 -3.75 8.70
CA GLN A 23 19.41 -2.93 8.84
C GLN A 23 19.45 -2.07 10.10
N ARG A 24 20.00 -2.55 11.22
CA ARG A 24 20.14 -1.75 12.45
C ARG A 24 21.08 -0.57 12.26
N VAL A 25 22.27 -0.81 11.71
CA VAL A 25 23.26 0.24 11.43
C VAL A 25 22.69 1.30 10.48
N ARG A 26 22.07 0.87 9.38
CA ARG A 26 21.40 1.79 8.44
C ARG A 26 20.25 2.56 9.08
N CYS A 27 19.43 1.91 9.90
CA CYS A 27 18.31 2.58 10.56
C CYS A 27 18.82 3.72 11.46
N TRP A 28 19.91 3.49 12.19
CA TRP A 28 20.55 4.52 13.00
C TRP A 28 21.02 5.72 12.16
N GLU A 29 21.71 5.49 11.04
CA GLU A 29 22.11 6.54 10.10
C GLU A 29 20.89 7.32 9.57
N TYR A 30 19.83 6.60 9.20
CA TYR A 30 18.63 7.20 8.58
C TYR A 30 17.81 8.04 9.56
N ARG A 31 18.00 7.88 10.88
CA ARG A 31 17.38 8.75 11.89
C ARG A 31 18.03 10.12 11.93
N GLN A 32 19.33 10.20 11.69
CA GLN A 32 20.10 11.45 11.73
C GLN A 32 19.83 12.34 10.50
N HIS A 33 19.44 11.72 9.39
CA HIS A 33 19.15 12.45 8.17
C HIS A 33 17.75 13.11 8.14
N PRO A 34 17.57 14.16 7.32
CA PRO A 34 16.27 14.82 7.15
C PRO A 34 15.24 13.92 6.47
N SER A 35 13.98 14.39 6.43
CA SER A 35 12.86 13.56 5.95
C SER A 35 12.95 13.11 4.50
N ILE A 36 13.60 13.90 3.64
CA ILE A 36 13.86 13.59 2.23
C ILE A 36 15.32 13.93 1.93
N VAL A 37 16.06 12.93 1.46
CA VAL A 37 17.51 12.99 1.20
C VAL A 37 17.80 12.44 -0.18
N ARG A 38 18.69 13.10 -0.93
CA ARG A 38 19.21 12.57 -2.18
C ARG A 38 20.26 11.50 -1.89
N VAL A 39 20.13 10.33 -2.51
CA VAL A 39 21.13 9.25 -2.42
C VAL A 39 21.90 9.17 -3.73
N THR A 40 23.21 8.97 -3.65
CA THR A 40 24.09 8.89 -4.83
C THR A 40 23.89 7.59 -5.60
N ARG A 41 23.72 6.47 -4.90
CA ARG A 41 23.48 5.14 -5.46
C ARG A 41 22.35 4.44 -4.71
N PRO A 42 21.52 3.64 -5.40
CA PRO A 42 20.45 2.90 -4.72
C PRO A 42 21.04 1.94 -3.69
N THR A 43 20.48 1.91 -2.47
CA THR A 43 20.92 0.97 -1.42
C THR A 43 20.72 -0.48 -1.85
N ARG A 44 19.73 -0.71 -2.72
CA ARG A 44 19.36 -2.02 -3.24
C ARG A 44 19.34 -2.02 -4.78
N PRO A 45 20.49 -2.24 -5.45
CA PRO A 45 20.57 -2.16 -6.92
C PRO A 45 19.78 -3.26 -7.65
N ASP A 46 19.65 -4.45 -7.07
CA ASP A 46 18.88 -5.57 -7.68
C ASP A 46 17.38 -5.23 -7.79
N LYS A 47 16.80 -4.64 -6.74
CA LYS A 47 15.38 -4.25 -6.73
C LYS A 47 15.15 -2.99 -7.55
N ALA A 48 16.05 -2.01 -7.47
CA ALA A 48 15.94 -0.78 -8.24
C ALA A 48 15.90 -1.09 -9.75
N ARG A 49 16.81 -1.94 -10.25
CA ARG A 49 16.84 -2.34 -11.67
C ARG A 49 15.57 -3.04 -12.12
N ARG A 50 15.00 -3.92 -11.29
CA ARG A 50 13.72 -4.59 -11.58
C ARG A 50 12.55 -3.59 -11.70
N LEU A 51 12.62 -2.48 -10.98
CA LEU A 51 11.60 -1.43 -10.98
C LEU A 51 11.83 -0.35 -12.04
N GLY A 52 12.86 -0.50 -12.89
CA GLY A 52 13.13 0.39 -14.01
C GLY A 52 14.30 1.37 -13.81
N TYR A 53 15.04 1.28 -12.71
CA TYR A 53 16.26 2.08 -12.53
C TYR A 53 17.36 1.64 -13.52
N LYS A 54 17.90 2.61 -14.25
CA LYS A 54 19.09 2.45 -15.09
C LYS A 54 20.20 3.36 -14.53
N ALA A 55 21.43 2.86 -14.53
CA ALA A 55 22.60 3.64 -14.15
C ALA A 55 23.02 4.56 -15.30
N LYS A 56 22.21 5.57 -15.59
CA LYS A 56 22.47 6.61 -16.59
C LYS A 56 22.13 7.98 -16.03
N GLN A 57 22.64 9.03 -16.65
CA GLN A 57 22.30 10.40 -16.28
C GLN A 57 20.80 10.66 -16.47
N GLY A 58 20.21 11.45 -15.57
CA GLY A 58 18.76 11.71 -15.52
C GLY A 58 17.97 10.77 -14.60
N TYR A 59 18.57 9.69 -14.06
CA TYR A 59 17.97 8.91 -12.97
C TYR A 59 18.48 9.40 -11.61
N VAL A 60 17.56 9.66 -10.68
CA VAL A 60 17.89 10.09 -9.32
C VAL A 60 17.14 9.23 -8.32
N VAL A 61 17.78 8.94 -7.18
CA VAL A 61 17.18 8.16 -6.11
C VAL A 61 17.09 9.04 -4.86
N TYR A 62 15.90 9.10 -4.26
CA TYR A 62 15.66 9.84 -3.03
C TYR A 62 15.18 8.91 -1.92
N ARG A 63 15.76 9.04 -0.73
CA ARG A 63 15.29 8.38 0.48
C ARG A 63 14.24 9.24 1.15
N VAL A 64 13.09 8.65 1.44
CA VAL A 64 11.94 9.31 2.07
C VAL A 64 11.53 8.55 3.32
N ARG A 65 11.42 9.25 4.45
CA ARG A 65 10.85 8.69 5.69
C ARG A 65 9.37 9.01 5.80
N VAL A 66 8.56 8.04 6.19
CA VAL A 66 7.12 8.17 6.43
C VAL A 66 6.77 7.63 7.81
N ARG A 67 5.98 8.38 8.59
CA ARG A 67 5.59 7.97 9.95
C ARG A 67 4.66 6.75 9.90
N ARG A 68 4.94 5.77 10.75
CA ARG A 68 4.14 4.55 10.95
C ARG A 68 2.85 4.87 11.71
N GLY A 69 1.97 3.87 11.79
CA GLY A 69 0.67 3.98 12.44
C GLY A 69 -0.47 4.41 11.51
N GLY A 70 -1.68 4.44 12.10
CA GLY A 70 -2.91 4.82 11.44
C GLY A 70 -3.03 6.33 11.16
N ARG A 71 -4.24 6.77 10.82
CA ARG A 71 -4.55 8.18 10.60
C ARG A 71 -5.53 8.65 11.66
N LYS A 72 -5.12 9.61 12.48
CA LYS A 72 -6.07 10.34 13.34
C LYS A 72 -6.89 11.30 12.47
N ARG A 73 -8.22 11.36 12.69
CA ARG A 73 -9.04 12.40 12.05
C ARG A 73 -8.64 13.78 12.58
N PRO A 74 -8.42 14.79 11.72
CA PRO A 74 -8.14 16.14 12.16
C PRO A 74 -9.44 16.81 12.64
N VAL A 75 -9.75 16.64 13.93
CA VAL A 75 -10.87 17.34 14.59
C VAL A 75 -10.38 18.05 15.84
N PRO A 76 -10.85 19.28 16.10
CA PRO A 76 -10.51 20.00 17.32
C PRO A 76 -11.02 19.23 18.54
N LYS A 77 -10.15 19.04 19.54
CA LYS A 77 -10.45 18.33 20.81
C LYS A 77 -10.97 16.89 20.66
N GLY A 78 -10.95 16.29 19.47
CA GLY A 78 -11.52 14.95 19.25
C GLY A 78 -13.05 14.92 19.16
N ILE A 79 -13.71 16.08 19.11
CA ILE A 79 -15.17 16.16 19.12
C ILE A 79 -15.67 16.10 17.67
N VAL A 80 -16.56 15.14 17.39
CA VAL A 80 -17.24 14.99 16.11
C VAL A 80 -18.74 15.11 16.34
N TYR A 81 -19.37 16.11 15.75
CA TYR A 81 -20.82 16.28 15.82
C TYR A 81 -21.54 15.34 14.85
N GLY A 82 -22.78 14.99 15.18
CA GLY A 82 -23.66 14.17 14.35
C GLY A 82 -23.76 12.71 14.82
N LYS A 83 -24.12 11.82 13.87
CA LYS A 83 -24.49 10.43 14.16
C LYS A 83 -23.34 9.63 14.82
N PRO A 84 -23.63 8.73 15.78
CA PRO A 84 -22.63 7.92 16.48
C PRO A 84 -21.68 7.15 15.55
N THR A 85 -22.18 6.71 14.39
CA THR A 85 -21.38 5.99 13.39
C THR A 85 -20.16 6.77 12.89
N ASN A 86 -20.26 8.10 12.83
CA ASN A 86 -19.21 8.97 12.33
C ASN A 86 -18.29 9.48 13.44
N GLN A 87 -18.52 9.16 14.71
CA GLN A 87 -17.76 9.73 15.83
C GLN A 87 -16.35 9.14 16.01
N GLY A 88 -15.97 8.12 15.24
CA GLY A 88 -14.62 7.52 15.31
C GLY A 88 -13.48 8.48 14.95
N VAL A 89 -12.45 8.55 15.80
CA VAL A 89 -11.30 9.47 15.63
C VAL A 89 -9.94 8.76 15.48
N THR A 90 -9.63 7.79 16.35
CA THR A 90 -8.27 7.24 16.51
C THR A 90 -8.00 5.98 15.67
N GLN A 91 -8.94 5.03 15.62
CA GLN A 91 -8.75 3.72 14.97
C GLN A 91 -8.97 3.75 13.45
N LEU A 92 -8.94 4.93 12.84
CA LEU A 92 -9.11 5.09 11.40
C LEU A 92 -7.81 4.71 10.67
N LYS A 93 -7.96 3.89 9.63
CA LYS A 93 -6.88 3.53 8.71
C LYS A 93 -6.88 4.50 7.53
N PHE A 94 -5.70 4.78 6.99
CA PHE A 94 -5.60 5.56 5.76
C PHE A 94 -5.88 4.67 4.55
N GLN A 95 -6.62 5.18 3.57
CA GLN A 95 -7.00 4.40 2.38
C GLN A 95 -5.79 4.05 1.50
N ARG A 96 -4.78 4.94 1.44
CA ARG A 96 -3.57 4.71 0.64
C ARG A 96 -2.47 4.06 1.47
N SER A 97 -1.61 3.30 0.79
CA SER A 97 -0.43 2.71 1.41
C SER A 97 0.62 3.76 1.77
N LYS A 98 1.47 3.47 2.78
CA LYS A 98 2.60 4.35 3.16
C LYS A 98 3.63 4.54 2.04
N ARG A 99 3.70 3.59 1.10
CA ARG A 99 4.53 3.66 -0.11
C ARG A 99 4.05 4.77 -1.04
N SER A 100 2.75 4.81 -1.33
CA SER A 100 2.13 5.87 -2.14
C SER A 100 2.30 7.26 -1.48
N VAL A 101 2.19 7.34 -0.14
CA VAL A 101 2.47 8.58 0.60
C VAL A 101 3.92 9.04 0.46
N ALA A 102 4.87 8.10 0.39
CA ALA A 102 6.30 8.42 0.19
C ALA A 102 6.55 8.99 -1.21
N GLU A 103 5.96 8.37 -2.24
CA GLU A 103 6.04 8.79 -3.64
C GLU A 103 5.45 10.19 -3.83
N GLU A 104 4.25 10.43 -3.28
CA GLU A 104 3.61 11.74 -3.32
C GLU A 104 4.45 12.81 -2.62
N ARG A 105 5.05 12.48 -1.47
CA ARG A 105 5.90 13.44 -0.73
C ARG A 105 7.17 13.79 -1.53
N ALA A 106 7.76 12.82 -2.23
CA ALA A 106 8.89 13.05 -3.12
C ALA A 106 8.48 13.91 -4.32
N GLY A 107 7.40 13.55 -5.01
CA GLY A 107 6.91 14.27 -6.18
C GLY A 107 6.51 15.71 -5.89
N ARG A 108 5.86 15.96 -4.74
CA ARG A 108 5.54 17.33 -4.31
C ARG A 108 6.79 18.17 -4.01
N LYS A 109 7.82 17.58 -3.39
CA LYS A 109 9.07 18.30 -3.08
C LYS A 109 9.94 18.52 -4.33
N LEU A 110 9.88 17.59 -5.28
CA LEU A 110 10.73 17.54 -6.46
C LEU A 110 9.89 17.67 -7.73
N GLY A 111 9.09 18.73 -7.84
CA GLY A 111 8.08 18.90 -8.90
C GLY A 111 8.62 18.87 -10.34
N GLY A 112 9.92 19.12 -10.54
CA GLY A 112 10.58 19.02 -11.85
C GLY A 112 10.96 17.59 -12.28
N LEU A 113 10.83 16.61 -11.38
CA LEU A 113 11.18 15.21 -11.65
C LEU A 113 9.92 14.34 -11.66
N LYS A 114 9.91 13.32 -12.51
CA LYS A 114 8.82 12.34 -12.57
C LYS A 114 9.12 11.14 -11.68
N VAL A 115 8.14 10.69 -10.91
CA VAL A 115 8.27 9.49 -10.06
C VAL A 115 8.03 8.26 -10.93
N LEU A 116 9.01 7.34 -10.98
CA LEU A 116 8.82 6.05 -11.68
C LEU A 116 8.22 4.98 -10.75
N ASN A 117 8.90 4.74 -9.64
CA ASN A 117 8.59 3.66 -8.71
C ASN A 117 9.35 3.88 -7.40
N SER A 118 8.89 3.23 -6.33
CA SER A 118 9.62 3.19 -5.06
C SER A 118 9.84 1.77 -4.54
N TYR A 119 10.71 1.59 -3.56
CA TYR A 119 10.84 0.33 -2.82
C TYR A 119 11.17 0.56 -1.35
N TRP A 120 10.75 -0.40 -0.52
CA TRP A 120 11.07 -0.43 0.91
C TRP A 120 12.53 -0.81 1.14
N ILE A 121 13.14 -0.20 2.14
CA ILE A 121 14.53 -0.47 2.53
C ILE A 121 14.63 -0.89 3.98
N ASN A 122 13.97 -0.14 4.86
CA ASN A 122 14.11 -0.30 6.28
C ASN A 122 12.88 0.21 7.03
N GLU A 123 12.74 -0.26 8.25
CA GLU A 123 11.63 0.06 9.14
C GLU A 123 12.13 0.16 10.58
N ASP A 124 11.64 1.19 11.25
CA ASP A 124 11.85 1.45 12.67
C ASP A 124 10.52 1.37 13.41
N SER A 125 10.51 1.51 14.73
CA SER A 125 9.28 1.68 15.53
C SER A 125 8.43 2.85 15.02
N THR A 126 9.06 3.97 14.66
CA THR A 126 8.36 5.23 14.36
C THR A 126 8.22 5.50 12.86
N TYR A 127 9.17 5.06 12.03
CA TYR A 127 9.24 5.42 10.61
C TYR A 127 9.42 4.21 9.70
N LYS A 128 8.88 4.31 8.49
CA LYS A 128 9.22 3.45 7.34
C LYS A 128 10.05 4.26 6.36
N TYR A 129 11.07 3.64 5.80
CA TYR A 129 11.98 4.25 4.84
C TYR A 129 11.82 3.62 3.46
N PHE A 130 11.62 4.48 2.47
CA PHE A 130 11.50 4.10 1.06
C PHE A 130 12.56 4.84 0.25
N GLU A 131 13.12 4.18 -0.78
CA GLU A 131 13.78 4.91 -1.87
C GLU A 131 12.80 5.05 -3.02
N VAL A 132 12.64 6.29 -3.47
CA VAL A 132 11.83 6.65 -4.63
C VAL A 132 12.79 6.90 -5.78
N ILE A 133 12.56 6.22 -6.90
CA ILE A 133 13.27 6.41 -8.16
C ILE A 133 12.55 7.51 -8.91
N LEU A 134 13.26 8.59 -9.19
CA LEU A 134 12.78 9.70 -9.99
C LEU A 134 13.60 9.81 -11.28
N VAL A 135 12.97 10.39 -12.29
CA VAL A 135 13.57 10.65 -13.60
C VAL A 135 13.41 12.10 -13.96
N ASP A 136 14.48 12.71 -14.42
CA ASP A 136 14.46 14.00 -15.07
C ASP A 136 14.06 13.84 -16.54
N ALA A 137 12.83 14.24 -16.87
CA ALA A 137 12.31 14.13 -18.22
C ALA A 137 12.94 15.15 -19.20
N ALA A 138 13.52 16.24 -18.69
CA ALA A 138 14.15 17.26 -19.54
C ALA A 138 15.54 16.83 -20.02
N HIS A 139 16.16 15.85 -19.35
CA HIS A 139 17.53 15.43 -19.62
C HIS A 139 17.65 14.65 -20.95
N ASN A 140 18.64 15.02 -21.78
CA ASN A 140 18.81 14.45 -23.13
C ASN A 140 18.99 12.92 -23.13
N ALA A 141 19.73 12.36 -22.17
CA ALA A 141 19.91 10.90 -22.06
C ALA A 141 18.63 10.13 -21.68
N ILE A 142 17.59 10.83 -21.22
CA ILE A 142 16.27 10.27 -20.97
C ILE A 142 15.40 10.42 -22.22
N ARG A 143 15.36 11.62 -22.80
CA ARG A 143 14.56 11.95 -23.99
C ARG A 143 14.91 11.06 -25.19
N ASN A 144 16.20 10.80 -25.38
CA ASN A 144 16.71 10.04 -26.52
C ASN A 144 16.62 8.51 -26.32
N ASP A 145 16.33 8.02 -25.11
CA ASP A 145 16.19 6.58 -24.86
C ASP A 145 14.71 6.17 -24.98
N PRO A 146 14.32 5.46 -26.07
CA PRO A 146 12.94 5.06 -26.29
C PRO A 146 12.41 4.16 -25.17
N GLY A 147 13.30 3.39 -24.53
CA GLY A 147 12.95 2.49 -23.42
C GLY A 147 12.72 3.20 -22.09
N SER A 148 13.11 4.48 -21.93
CA SER A 148 12.68 5.30 -20.79
C SER A 148 11.48 6.17 -21.11
N THR A 149 11.38 6.69 -22.34
CA THR A 149 10.33 7.64 -22.74
C THR A 149 8.93 7.03 -22.65
N GLY A 150 8.74 5.75 -23.01
CA GLY A 150 7.45 5.07 -22.89
C GLY A 150 6.93 4.91 -21.45
N SER A 151 7.79 5.02 -20.43
CA SER A 151 7.39 5.01 -19.01
C SER A 151 7.08 6.40 -18.45
N VAL A 152 7.58 7.45 -19.12
CA VAL A 152 7.55 8.85 -18.66
C VAL A 152 6.34 9.61 -19.26
N SER A 153 5.74 9.10 -20.35
CA SER A 153 4.58 9.70 -21.01
C SER A 153 3.23 9.40 -20.36
N LEU A 154 3.10 8.31 -19.57
CA LEU A 154 1.82 7.91 -18.96
C LEU A 154 1.59 8.40 -17.53
N SER A 155 2.50 9.21 -16.97
CA SER A 155 2.29 9.79 -15.63
C SER A 155 2.74 11.24 -15.57
N THR A 156 1.77 12.09 -15.21
CA THR A 156 1.97 13.39 -14.56
C THR A 156 2.41 14.55 -15.47
N SER A 157 1.44 15.15 -16.16
CA SER A 157 1.34 16.61 -16.20
C SER A 157 0.53 17.03 -14.98
N THR A 158 1.16 17.74 -14.04
CA THR A 158 0.50 18.55 -12.98
C THR A 158 -0.56 17.88 -12.11
N GLY A 159 -0.27 17.83 -10.80
CA GLY A 159 -1.17 17.34 -9.76
C GLY A 159 -2.64 17.71 -9.97
N SER A 160 -3.42 16.69 -10.28
CA SER A 160 -4.83 16.65 -9.93
C SER A 160 -5.06 15.34 -9.19
N PHE A 161 -5.96 15.40 -8.22
CA PHE A 161 -6.41 14.29 -7.38
C PHE A 161 -6.97 13.09 -8.17
N VAL A 162 -7.11 13.21 -9.50
CA VAL A 162 -7.96 12.38 -10.36
C VAL A 162 -7.23 11.19 -10.98
N ASP A 163 -5.90 11.21 -11.10
CA ASP A 163 -5.13 10.07 -11.69
C ASP A 163 -4.85 8.92 -10.70
N SER A 164 -5.61 8.87 -9.60
CA SER A 164 -5.48 7.85 -8.56
C SER A 164 -5.97 6.46 -8.99
N LEU A 165 -6.65 6.34 -10.14
CA LEU A 165 -7.33 5.11 -10.56
C LEU A 165 -6.40 4.03 -11.14
N LEU A 166 -5.15 4.34 -11.52
CA LEU A 166 -4.20 3.34 -12.06
C LEU A 166 -2.99 3.06 -11.16
N LEU A 167 -2.80 3.85 -10.09
CA LEU A 167 -1.84 3.58 -9.01
C LEU A 167 -2.43 2.76 -7.84
N GLY A 168 -3.70 2.33 -7.97
CA GLY A 168 -4.40 1.40 -7.08
C GLY A 168 -3.95 -0.07 -7.19
N ARG A 169 -2.91 -0.40 -7.97
CA ARG A 169 -2.46 -1.80 -8.16
C ARG A 169 -1.78 -2.45 -6.95
N SER A 170 -1.92 -1.86 -5.76
CA SER A 170 -1.45 -2.42 -4.48
C SER A 170 -2.43 -2.23 -3.32
N THR A 171 -3.62 -1.67 -3.57
CA THR A 171 -4.74 -1.68 -2.61
C THR A 171 -5.76 -2.77 -2.92
N GLU A 172 -5.66 -3.41 -4.09
CA GLU A 172 -6.33 -4.65 -4.40
C GLU A 172 -5.28 -5.78 -4.41
N VAL A 173 -5.34 -6.60 -3.37
CA VAL A 173 -4.92 -8.00 -3.30
C VAL A 173 -4.05 -8.47 -4.49
N SER A 174 -2.72 -8.40 -4.34
CA SER A 174 -1.82 -9.29 -5.09
C SER A 174 -1.60 -10.56 -4.28
N GLU A 175 -2.69 -11.24 -3.96
CA GLU A 175 -2.72 -12.58 -3.34
C GLU A 175 -4.10 -13.22 -3.53
N GLU A 176 -4.64 -13.22 -4.76
CA GLU A 176 -5.76 -14.11 -5.14
C GLU A 176 -5.84 -14.19 -6.66
N ARG A 177 -5.45 -15.34 -7.23
CA ARG A 177 -6.09 -15.82 -8.46
C ARG A 177 -7.39 -16.49 -8.03
N VAL A 178 -8.44 -15.71 -7.77
CA VAL A 178 -9.82 -16.21 -7.77
C VAL A 178 -10.70 -15.07 -8.28
N THR A 179 -11.51 -15.37 -9.28
CA THR A 179 -12.44 -14.49 -9.98
C THR A 179 -13.49 -13.88 -9.06
N CYS A 180 -13.65 -12.55 -9.05
CA CYS A 180 -14.94 -11.88 -9.33
C CYS A 180 -14.78 -10.35 -9.42
N THR A 181 -14.80 -9.83 -10.65
CA THR A 181 -15.07 -8.42 -10.95
C THR A 181 -16.43 -8.36 -11.62
N THR A 182 -17.44 -7.77 -10.96
CA THR A 182 -18.38 -6.78 -11.51
C THR A 182 -19.41 -6.37 -10.45
N ARG A 183 -19.54 -5.06 -10.21
CA ARG A 183 -20.71 -4.44 -9.58
C ARG A 183 -21.76 -4.25 -10.66
N HIS A 184 -22.97 -4.76 -10.46
CA HIS A 184 -24.15 -4.39 -11.26
C HIS A 184 -24.97 -3.35 -10.51
N ASP A 185 -25.26 -2.25 -11.19
CA ASP A 185 -26.16 -1.18 -10.76
C ASP A 185 -27.61 -1.68 -10.71
N LEU A 186 -28.39 -1.25 -9.70
CA LEU A 186 -29.85 -1.37 -9.70
C LEU A 186 -30.47 -0.03 -9.33
N GLN A 187 -31.29 0.45 -10.27
CA GLN A 187 -32.12 1.65 -10.21
C GLN A 187 -33.36 1.42 -9.31
N GLU A 188 -33.72 2.50 -8.62
CA GLU A 188 -34.88 2.86 -7.79
C GLU A 188 -36.16 2.01 -7.71
N GLY A 189 -36.73 1.99 -6.48
CA GLY A 189 -38.15 1.79 -6.18
C GLY A 189 -38.43 1.82 -4.67
N GLN A 190 -39.02 2.90 -4.14
CA GLN A 190 -39.56 2.97 -2.76
C GLN A 190 -40.94 2.26 -2.68
N PRO A 191 -41.42 1.71 -1.52
CA PRO A 191 -42.07 2.50 -0.45
C PRO A 191 -41.92 1.92 0.99
N GLY A 192 -42.47 2.64 1.98
CA GLY A 192 -42.33 2.36 3.42
C GLY A 192 -43.46 1.61 4.14
N ARG A 193 -43.29 1.55 5.47
CA ARG A 193 -44.20 1.18 6.59
C ARG A 193 -44.80 -0.24 6.65
N GLY A 194 -44.48 -0.94 7.75
CA GLY A 194 -45.49 -1.63 8.57
C GLY A 194 -45.40 -3.15 8.71
N THR A 195 -45.23 -3.58 9.97
CA THR A 195 -45.78 -4.79 10.63
C THR A 195 -45.19 -6.20 10.42
N LYS A 196 -44.81 -6.77 11.59
CA LYS A 196 -44.89 -8.17 12.08
C LYS A 196 -43.89 -9.21 11.54
N LEU A 197 -43.02 -9.64 12.47
CA LEU A 197 -42.23 -10.87 12.43
C LEU A 197 -43.16 -12.09 12.37
N SER A 198 -42.98 -12.95 11.37
CA SER A 198 -43.45 -14.34 11.38
C SER A 198 -42.27 -15.27 11.07
N LEU A 199 -41.97 -16.16 12.02
CA LEU A 199 -41.02 -17.25 11.85
C LEU A 199 -41.65 -18.32 10.96
N SER A 200 -41.00 -18.67 9.84
CA SER A 200 -41.41 -19.77 8.97
C SER A 200 -40.80 -21.10 9.43
N GLY A 201 -41.65 -21.92 10.05
CA GLY A 201 -41.88 -23.38 9.96
C GLY A 201 -40.82 -24.43 9.61
N VAL A 202 -39.57 -24.10 9.28
CA VAL A 202 -38.58 -25.09 8.78
C VAL A 202 -37.56 -25.49 9.85
N THR A 203 -37.39 -24.69 10.90
CA THR A 203 -36.40 -24.92 11.96
C THR A 203 -36.87 -25.82 13.11
N VAL A 204 -38.17 -26.09 13.26
CA VAL A 204 -38.68 -26.92 14.38
C VAL A 204 -38.56 -28.42 14.09
N LYS A 205 -38.66 -28.84 12.82
CA LYS A 205 -38.60 -30.26 12.42
C LYS A 205 -37.18 -30.85 12.50
N LEU A 206 -36.15 -30.05 12.25
CA LEU A 206 -34.76 -30.51 12.39
C LEU A 206 -34.33 -30.64 13.85
N LEU A 207 -34.83 -29.77 14.72
CA LEU A 207 -34.48 -29.76 16.15
C LEU A 207 -35.07 -30.96 16.90
N TYR A 208 -36.30 -31.39 16.55
CA TYR A 208 -36.93 -32.58 17.12
C TYR A 208 -36.29 -33.90 16.66
N CYS A 209 -35.74 -33.95 15.44
CA CYS A 209 -35.07 -35.14 14.92
C CYS A 209 -33.73 -35.39 15.64
N LEU A 210 -32.97 -34.33 15.92
CA LEU A 210 -31.68 -34.42 16.64
C LEU A 210 -31.85 -34.77 18.12
N LEU A 211 -32.92 -34.30 18.77
CA LEU A 211 -33.20 -34.62 20.17
C LEU A 211 -33.67 -36.07 20.37
N CYS A 212 -34.41 -36.67 19.43
CA CYS A 212 -34.81 -38.08 19.50
C CYS A 212 -33.63 -39.05 19.31
N VAL A 213 -32.68 -38.74 18.42
CA VAL A 213 -31.51 -39.62 18.20
C VAL A 213 -30.56 -39.59 19.40
N PHE A 214 -30.43 -38.45 20.09
CA PHE A 214 -29.60 -38.36 21.30
C PHE A 214 -30.18 -39.09 22.52
N HIS A 215 -31.50 -39.29 22.59
CA HIS A 215 -32.14 -39.99 23.70
C HIS A 215 -32.11 -41.52 23.55
N ILE A 216 -32.03 -42.04 22.32
CA ILE A 216 -31.90 -43.49 22.05
C ILE A 216 -30.46 -43.99 22.31
N ILE A 217 -29.44 -43.15 22.12
CA ILE A 217 -28.03 -43.53 22.31
C ILE A 217 -27.61 -43.57 23.79
N ASN A 218 -28.31 -42.85 24.68
CA ASN A 218 -27.99 -42.81 26.12
C ASN A 218 -28.82 -43.80 26.97
N LEU A 219 -29.50 -44.78 26.34
CA LEU A 219 -30.31 -45.79 27.04
C LEU A 219 -29.99 -47.23 26.59
N VAL A 220 -28.71 -47.49 26.24
CA VAL A 220 -28.09 -48.83 26.16
C VAL A 220 -26.73 -48.77 26.83
#